data_AF-A0A399SLH6-F1
#
_entry.id   AF-A0A399SLH6-F1
#
_cell.length_a   1.000
_cell.length_b   1.000
_cell.length_c   1.000
_cell.angle_alpha   90.00
_cell.angle_beta   90.00
_cell.angle_gamma   90.00
#
_symmetry.space_group_name_H-M   'P 1'
#
loop_
_entity.id
_entity.type
_entity.pdbx_description
1 polymer ?
#
loop_
_entity_poly.entity_id
_entity_poly.type
_entity_poly.pdbx_seq_one_letter_code
_entity_poly.pdbx_strand_id
1 'polypeptide(L)'
;MAELSEAEASERRDEYWRQVRSLGVEPAGKIFVDKQPLYTVYLPAVAKLFPEAKILFARRDPRDVVVSCLRRRFRGNTLVSEFTNLERAALLYDAVMMLADIYREKLTLDIYIHRHESLVEDFDTEVQAICAFIGVPWSEAMRDFAETAKRRDVRSPSAKQVRRGLYREGMG
;
A
#
# COMPACT_ATOMS: atom_id res chain seq x y z
N MET A 1 13.36 -14.76 17.68
CA MET A 1 13.21 -13.76 16.60
C MET A 1 14.48 -12.91 16.60
N ALA A 2 15.04 -12.55 15.45
CA ALA A 2 16.25 -11.71 15.43
C ALA A 2 15.99 -10.38 16.17
N GLU A 3 16.81 -10.05 17.16
CA GLU A 3 16.71 -8.79 17.90
C GLU A 3 17.45 -7.70 17.13
N LEU A 4 16.86 -6.51 17.04
CA LEU A 4 17.49 -5.32 16.49
C LEU A 4 17.61 -4.34 17.64
N SER A 5 18.82 -3.93 18.00
CA SER A 5 19.02 -2.93 19.04
C SER A 5 18.44 -1.58 18.62
N GLU A 6 18.11 -0.72 19.58
CA GLU A 6 17.62 0.63 19.28
C GLU A 6 18.64 1.45 18.49
N ALA A 7 19.93 1.24 18.73
CA ALA A 7 21.01 1.89 17.98
C ALA A 7 21.00 1.47 16.50
N GLU A 8 20.88 0.17 16.20
CA GLU A 8 20.77 -0.35 14.84
C GLU A 8 19.47 0.11 14.16
N ALA A 9 18.35 0.11 14.89
CA ALA A 9 17.07 0.60 14.40
C ALA A 9 17.16 2.09 14.02
N SER A 10 17.80 2.91 14.86
CA SER A 10 18.02 4.32 14.59
C SER A 10 18.88 4.55 13.35
N GLU A 11 19.99 3.83 13.20
CA GLU A 11 20.85 3.94 12.03
C GLU A 11 20.09 3.61 10.73
N ARG A 12 19.27 2.55 10.76
CA ARG A 12 18.44 2.14 9.61
C ARG A 12 17.32 3.14 9.31
N ARG A 13 16.71 3.75 10.33
CA ARG A 13 15.75 4.86 10.13
C ARG A 13 16.42 6.07 9.50
N ASP A 14 17.62 6.43 9.94
CA ASP A 14 18.36 7.58 9.39
C ASP A 14 18.72 7.37 7.92
N GLU A 15 19.13 6.15 7.56
CA GLU A 15 19.33 5.74 6.17
C GLU A 15 18.05 5.89 5.35
N TYR A 16 16.93 5.33 5.84
CA TYR A 16 15.63 5.45 5.19
C TYR A 16 15.26 6.91 4.93
N TRP A 17 15.33 7.76 5.94
CA TRP A 17 15.00 9.17 5.79
C TRP A 17 15.99 9.93 4.89
N ARG A 18 17.26 9.51 4.84
CA ARG A 18 18.23 10.06 3.90
C ARG A 18 17.87 9.74 2.45
N GLN A 19 17.40 8.51 2.18
CA GLN A 19 16.90 8.12 0.86
C GLN A 19 15.62 8.87 0.49
N VAL A 20 14.68 9.03 1.43
CA VAL A 20 13.47 9.85 1.20
C VAL A 20 13.85 11.29 0.80
N ARG A 21 14.80 11.90 1.52
CA ARG A 21 15.28 13.25 1.20
C ARG A 21 16.05 13.33 -0.12
N SER A 22 16.82 12.30 -0.50
CA SER A 22 17.54 12.29 -1.77
C SER A 22 16.61 12.22 -2.99
N LEU A 23 15.38 11.75 -2.80
CA LEU A 23 14.30 11.80 -3.80
C LEU A 23 13.61 13.19 -3.87
N GLY A 24 14.07 14.17 -3.10
CA GLY A 24 13.51 15.53 -3.05
C GLY A 24 12.26 15.65 -2.19
N VAL A 25 12.00 14.70 -1.30
CA VAL A 25 10.83 14.72 -0.41
C VAL A 25 11.23 15.28 0.95
N GLU A 26 10.49 16.29 1.42
CA GLU A 26 10.63 16.86 2.78
C GLU A 26 9.45 16.43 3.66
N PRO A 27 9.63 15.38 4.50
CA PRO A 27 8.57 14.81 5.33
C PRO A 27 8.31 15.60 6.62
N ALA A 28 9.22 16.47 7.07
CA ALA A 28 9.06 17.16 8.35
C ALA A 28 7.75 17.95 8.43
N GLY A 29 7.04 17.79 9.54
CA GLY A 29 5.74 18.45 9.80
C GLY A 29 4.57 17.95 8.95
N LYS A 30 4.72 16.82 8.24
CA LYS A 30 3.67 16.23 7.39
C LYS A 30 3.47 14.76 7.74
N ILE A 31 2.31 14.24 7.35
CA ILE A 31 2.11 12.80 7.29
C ILE A 31 2.79 12.29 6.03
N PHE A 32 3.81 11.46 6.23
CA PHE A 32 4.53 10.80 5.16
C PHE A 32 3.84 9.48 4.82
N VAL A 33 3.52 9.29 3.53
CA VAL A 33 2.87 8.06 3.03
C VAL A 33 3.86 7.32 2.15
N ASP A 34 4.29 6.14 2.60
CA ASP A 34 5.02 5.19 1.78
C ASP A 34 4.06 4.12 1.25
N LYS A 35 4.10 3.87 -0.05
CA LYS A 35 3.18 2.93 -0.71
C LYS A 35 3.93 2.04 -1.68
N GLN A 36 4.12 0.79 -1.29
CA GLN A 36 4.58 -0.27 -2.17
C GLN A 36 3.70 -1.53 -1.99
N PRO A 37 3.04 -2.04 -3.04
CA PRO A 37 2.06 -3.14 -2.93
C PRO A 37 2.57 -4.47 -2.34
N LEU A 38 3.89 -4.68 -2.29
CA LEU A 38 4.52 -5.89 -1.76
C LEU A 38 5.22 -5.65 -0.42
N TYR A 39 4.95 -4.53 0.26
CA TYR A 39 5.50 -4.28 1.60
C TYR A 39 4.92 -5.16 2.70
N THR A 40 3.86 -5.93 2.43
CA THR A 40 3.33 -6.92 3.37
C THR A 40 4.43 -7.82 3.93
N VAL A 41 5.30 -8.36 3.08
CA VAL A 41 6.39 -9.27 3.51
C VAL A 41 7.45 -8.58 4.37
N TYR A 42 7.49 -7.24 4.34
CA TYR A 42 8.43 -6.42 5.10
C TYR A 42 7.80 -5.81 6.37
N LEU A 43 6.52 -6.06 6.66
CA LEU A 43 5.85 -5.52 7.86
C LEU A 43 6.57 -5.84 9.17
N PRO A 44 7.20 -7.01 9.38
CA PRO A 44 8.01 -7.24 10.58
C PRO A 44 9.20 -6.29 10.73
N ALA A 45 9.82 -5.87 9.62
CA ALA A 45 10.88 -4.88 9.64
C ALA A 45 10.31 -3.48 9.91
N VAL A 46 9.17 -3.13 9.30
CA VAL A 46 8.45 -1.88 9.58
C VAL A 46 8.08 -1.78 11.05
N ALA A 47 7.54 -2.85 11.66
CA ALA A 47 7.17 -2.87 13.07
C ALA A 47 8.34 -2.57 14.02
N LYS A 48 9.56 -2.99 13.65
CA LYS A 48 10.77 -2.73 14.44
C LYS A 48 11.32 -1.32 14.22
N LEU A 49 11.34 -0.87 12.96
CA LEU A 49 11.92 0.42 12.61
C LEU A 49 10.98 1.57 12.96
N PHE A 50 9.69 1.42 12.68
CA PHE A 50 8.64 2.43 12.84
C PHE A 50 7.47 1.84 13.63
N PRO A 51 7.61 1.63 14.95
CA PRO A 51 6.58 1.00 15.78
C PRO A 51 5.27 1.79 15.83
N GLU A 52 5.32 3.10 15.57
CA GLU A 52 4.15 4.00 15.51
C GLU A 52 3.52 4.10 14.11
N ALA A 53 4.02 3.36 13.11
CA ALA A 53 3.48 3.40 11.77
C ALA A 53 2.05 2.85 11.72
N LYS A 54 1.19 3.55 10.99
CA LYS A 54 -0.16 3.08 10.65
C LYS A 54 -0.14 2.38 9.30
N ILE A 55 -0.72 1.19 9.23
CA ILE A 55 -0.76 0.38 8.02
C ILE A 55 -2.16 0.42 7.43
N LEU A 56 -2.31 1.14 6.31
CA LEU A 56 -3.50 1.09 5.48
C LEU A 56 -3.36 -0.06 4.46
N PHE A 57 -4.04 -1.17 4.72
CA PHE A 57 -3.96 -2.37 3.91
C PHE A 57 -5.13 -2.48 2.95
N ALA A 58 -4.87 -2.49 1.63
CA ALA A 58 -5.90 -2.66 0.61
C ALA A 58 -6.15 -4.15 0.32
N ARG A 59 -7.40 -4.60 0.48
CA ARG A 59 -7.87 -5.91 -0.01
C ARG A 59 -8.76 -5.75 -1.22
N ARG A 60 -8.71 -6.72 -2.12
CA ARG A 60 -9.54 -6.81 -3.33
C ARG A 60 -9.83 -8.28 -3.61
N ASP A 61 -10.82 -8.58 -4.44
CA ASP A 61 -11.03 -9.94 -4.94
C ASP A 61 -9.74 -10.54 -5.54
N PRO A 62 -9.32 -11.74 -5.10
CA PRO A 62 -8.10 -12.40 -5.60
C PRO A 62 -8.10 -12.55 -7.13
N ARG A 63 -9.26 -12.84 -7.74
CA ARG A 63 -9.37 -13.11 -9.18
C ARG A 63 -9.02 -11.85 -9.99
N ASP A 64 -9.53 -10.71 -9.55
CA ASP A 64 -9.26 -9.41 -10.17
C ASP A 64 -7.79 -9.00 -10.03
N VAL A 65 -7.20 -9.23 -8.86
CA VAL A 65 -5.78 -8.94 -8.59
C VAL A 65 -4.88 -9.80 -9.48
N VAL A 66 -5.10 -11.11 -9.47
CA VAL A 66 -4.30 -12.08 -10.23
C VAL A 66 -4.36 -11.77 -11.73
N VAL A 67 -5.55 -11.58 -12.30
CA VAL A 67 -5.71 -11.25 -13.73
C VAL A 67 -5.07 -9.90 -14.06
N SER A 68 -5.23 -8.89 -13.18
CA SER A 68 -4.57 -7.59 -13.35
C SER A 68 -3.04 -7.71 -13.35
N CYS A 69 -2.47 -8.54 -12.48
CA CYS A 69 -1.04 -8.77 -12.42
C CYS A 69 -0.52 -9.48 -13.68
N LEU A 70 -1.20 -10.51 -14.17
CA LEU A 70 -0.81 -11.20 -15.41
C LEU A 70 -0.80 -10.29 -16.64
N ARG A 71 -1.72 -9.32 -16.70
CA ARG A 71 -1.88 -8.42 -17.85
C ARG A 71 -0.89 -7.24 -17.85
N ARG A 72 -0.05 -7.10 -16.82
CA ARG A 72 0.83 -5.94 -16.66
C ARG A 72 2.30 -6.31 -16.74
N ARG A 73 3.07 -5.43 -17.39
CA ARG A 73 4.53 -5.43 -17.30
C ARG A 73 4.95 -4.63 -16.08
N PHE A 74 5.43 -5.32 -15.06
CA PHE A 74 6.05 -4.70 -13.90
C PHE A 74 7.56 -4.57 -14.12
N ARG A 75 8.19 -3.63 -13.42
CA ARG A 75 9.65 -3.60 -13.33
C ARG A 75 10.12 -4.81 -12.52
N GLY A 76 11.15 -5.49 -13.01
CA GLY A 76 11.58 -6.78 -12.46
C GLY A 76 11.96 -6.70 -10.99
N ASN A 77 11.33 -7.54 -10.19
CA ASN A 77 11.78 -7.95 -8.86
C ASN A 77 11.36 -9.42 -8.65
N THR A 78 11.91 -10.08 -7.63
CA THR A 78 11.74 -11.53 -7.40
C THR A 78 10.28 -11.94 -7.19
N LEU A 79 9.42 -11.06 -6.67
CA LEU A 79 8.00 -11.39 -6.47
C LEU A 79 7.18 -11.16 -7.75
N VAL A 80 7.57 -10.16 -8.54
CA VAL A 80 6.98 -9.88 -9.85
C VAL A 80 7.20 -11.01 -10.85
N SER A 81 8.28 -11.80 -10.73
CA SER A 81 8.51 -12.96 -11.61
C SER A 81 7.47 -14.08 -11.42
N GLU A 82 6.70 -14.06 -10.35
CA GLU A 82 5.59 -14.99 -10.13
C GLU A 82 4.36 -14.64 -11.00
N PHE A 83 4.27 -13.43 -11.56
CA PHE A 83 3.17 -13.00 -12.43
C PHE A 83 3.28 -13.50 -13.87
N THR A 84 3.90 -14.68 -14.05
CA THR A 84 4.12 -15.30 -15.37
C THR A 84 3.04 -16.30 -15.74
N ASN A 85 2.31 -16.85 -14.77
CA ASN A 85 1.13 -17.67 -15.00
C ASN A 85 0.12 -17.56 -13.85
N LEU A 86 -1.11 -18.01 -14.13
CA LEU A 86 -2.27 -17.86 -13.24
C LEU A 86 -2.07 -18.53 -11.89
N GLU A 87 -1.57 -19.76 -11.88
CA GLU A 87 -1.38 -20.55 -10.67
C GLU A 87 -0.36 -19.90 -9.74
N ARG A 88 0.81 -19.52 -10.25
CA ARG A 88 1.87 -18.86 -9.47
C ARG A 88 1.42 -17.52 -8.91
N ALA A 89 0.73 -16.71 -9.73
CA ALA A 89 0.20 -15.44 -9.28
C ALA A 89 -0.87 -15.62 -8.18
N ALA A 90 -1.73 -16.63 -8.29
CA ALA A 90 -2.72 -16.96 -7.28
C ALA A 90 -2.08 -17.47 -5.97
N LEU A 91 -1.10 -18.37 -6.05
CA LEU A 91 -0.37 -18.86 -4.88
C LEU A 91 0.38 -17.73 -4.16
N LEU A 92 1.01 -16.81 -4.92
CA LEU A 92 1.64 -15.64 -4.33
C LEU A 92 0.61 -14.74 -3.63
N TYR A 93 -0.54 -14.50 -4.25
CA TYR A 93 -1.60 -13.70 -3.64
C TYR A 93 -2.06 -14.33 -2.31
N ASP A 94 -2.38 -15.62 -2.32
CA ASP A 94 -2.82 -16.36 -1.14
C ASP A 94 -1.79 -16.33 -0.01
N ALA A 95 -0.52 -16.61 -0.33
CA ALA A 95 0.57 -16.55 0.64
C ALA A 95 0.74 -15.15 1.26
N VAL A 96 0.64 -14.08 0.46
CA VAL A 96 0.76 -12.71 0.96
C VAL A 96 -0.45 -12.31 1.81
N MET A 97 -1.66 -12.75 1.48
CA MET A 97 -2.85 -12.50 2.30
C MET A 97 -2.80 -13.27 3.63
N MET A 98 -2.36 -14.53 3.60
CA MET A 98 -2.13 -15.33 4.80
C MET A 98 -1.11 -14.66 5.73
N LEU A 99 -0.01 -14.13 5.17
CA LEU A 99 0.96 -13.34 5.94
C LEU A 99 0.33 -12.09 6.55
N ALA A 100 -0.53 -11.38 5.81
CA ALA A 100 -1.20 -10.19 6.34
C ALA A 100 -2.10 -10.52 7.54
N ASP A 101 -2.82 -11.65 7.50
CA ASP A 101 -3.64 -12.12 8.62
C ASP A 101 -2.77 -12.49 9.84
N ILE A 102 -1.68 -13.22 9.63
CA ILE A 102 -0.71 -13.53 10.70
C ILE A 102 -0.14 -12.25 11.32
N TYR A 103 0.28 -11.29 10.49
CA TYR A 103 0.87 -10.04 10.98
C TYR A 103 -0.11 -9.17 11.75
N ARG A 104 -1.39 -9.17 11.37
CA ARG A 104 -2.44 -8.49 12.11
C ARG A 104 -2.57 -9.01 13.54
N GLU A 105 -2.33 -10.30 13.76
CA GLU A 105 -2.40 -10.91 15.09
C GLU A 105 -1.10 -10.78 15.89
N LYS A 106 0.06 -10.71 15.20
CA LYS A 106 1.38 -10.84 15.81
C LYS A 106 2.17 -9.54 15.94
N LEU A 107 1.89 -8.53 15.11
CA LEU A 107 2.62 -7.26 15.14
C LEU A 107 1.86 -6.25 15.99
N THR A 108 2.61 -5.33 16.61
CA THR A 108 2.07 -4.22 17.41
C THR A 108 1.67 -3.01 16.57
N LEU A 109 1.65 -3.16 15.24
CA LEU A 109 1.28 -2.10 14.31
C LEU A 109 -0.23 -1.91 14.29
N ASP A 110 -0.66 -0.66 14.15
CA ASP A 110 -2.07 -0.36 13.90
C ASP A 110 -2.39 -0.61 12.42
N ILE A 111 -3.28 -1.57 12.14
CA ILE A 111 -3.59 -2.04 10.78
C ILE A 111 -5.08 -1.86 10.50
N TYR A 112 -5.39 -1.01 9.52
CA TYR A 112 -6.73 -0.85 8.98
C TYR A 112 -6.82 -1.49 7.60
N ILE A 113 -7.76 -2.43 7.44
CA ILE A 113 -8.01 -3.10 6.17
C ILE A 113 -9.22 -2.44 5.51
N HIS A 114 -9.01 -1.84 4.34
CA HIS A 114 -10.10 -1.41 3.47
C HIS A 114 -10.30 -2.39 2.33
N ARG A 115 -11.55 -2.56 1.89
CA ARG A 115 -11.89 -3.34 0.69
C ARG A 115 -12.05 -2.41 -0.50
N HIS A 116 -11.40 -2.76 -1.60
CA HIS A 116 -11.47 -1.99 -2.83
C HIS A 116 -12.89 -1.88 -3.36
N GLU A 117 -13.66 -2.96 -3.29
CA GLU A 117 -15.05 -2.99 -3.77
C GLU A 117 -15.92 -2.02 -2.97
N SER A 118 -15.79 -2.03 -1.64
CA SER A 118 -16.47 -1.09 -0.74
C SER A 118 -16.12 0.37 -1.08
N LEU A 119 -14.84 0.67 -1.32
CA LEU A 119 -14.38 2.02 -1.71
C LEU A 119 -14.98 2.48 -3.05
N VAL A 120 -15.19 1.56 -3.99
CA VAL A 120 -15.81 1.87 -5.29
C VAL A 120 -17.32 2.07 -5.15
N GLU A 121 -17.96 1.34 -4.24
CA GLU A 121 -19.41 1.42 -3.98
C GLU A 121 -19.81 2.65 -3.17
N ASP A 122 -19.04 2.98 -2.13
CA ASP A 122 -19.27 4.12 -1.25
C ASP A 122 -17.95 4.82 -0.89
N PHE A 123 -17.52 5.70 -1.78
CA PHE A 123 -16.26 6.43 -1.63
C PHE A 123 -16.21 7.28 -0.37
N ASP A 124 -17.31 7.96 -0.02
CA ASP A 124 -17.28 8.96 1.05
C ASP A 124 -17.16 8.31 2.41
N THR A 125 -17.96 7.28 2.66
CA THR A 125 -17.91 6.53 3.92
C THR A 125 -16.53 5.91 4.11
N GLU A 126 -16.01 5.24 3.08
CA GLU A 126 -14.73 4.54 3.16
C GLU A 126 -13.56 5.50 3.29
N VAL A 127 -13.51 6.59 2.52
CA VAL A 127 -12.40 7.55 2.64
C VAL A 127 -12.47 8.35 3.93
N GLN A 128 -13.66 8.67 4.46
CA GLN A 128 -13.77 9.28 5.79
C GLN A 128 -13.25 8.36 6.90
N ALA A 129 -13.57 7.05 6.83
CA ALA A 129 -13.03 6.07 7.77
C ALA A 129 -11.50 5.95 7.67
N ILE A 130 -10.95 5.93 6.45
CA ILE A 130 -9.50 5.95 6.21
C ILE A 130 -8.87 7.23 6.78
N CYS A 131 -9.49 8.40 6.55
CA CYS A 131 -9.03 9.68 7.06
C CYS A 131 -8.96 9.71 8.59
N ALA A 132 -10.02 9.22 9.24
CA ALA A 132 -10.07 9.07 10.69
C ALA A 132 -8.97 8.14 11.20
N PHE A 133 -8.76 6.99 10.53
CA PHE A 133 -7.69 6.06 10.86
C PHE A 133 -6.31 6.69 10.78
N ILE A 134 -5.97 7.35 9.66
CA ILE A 134 -4.63 7.95 9.49
C ILE A 134 -4.46 9.31 10.19
N GLY A 135 -5.54 9.90 10.72
CA GLY A 135 -5.50 11.15 11.46
C GLY A 135 -5.45 12.40 10.58
N VAL A 136 -6.06 12.37 9.39
CA VAL A 136 -6.23 13.56 8.53
C VAL A 136 -7.69 14.01 8.49
N PRO A 137 -7.95 15.32 8.36
CA PRO A 137 -9.31 15.79 8.10
C PRO A 137 -9.76 15.37 6.70
N TRP A 138 -10.99 14.89 6.61
CA TRP A 138 -11.66 14.72 5.33
C TRP A 138 -11.84 16.08 4.63
N SER A 139 -11.73 16.09 3.31
CA SER A 139 -12.01 17.25 2.47
C SER A 139 -12.72 16.82 1.21
N GLU A 140 -13.76 17.55 0.79
CA GLU A 140 -14.49 17.26 -0.45
C GLU A 140 -13.57 17.25 -1.69
N ALA A 141 -12.49 18.02 -1.68
CA ALA A 141 -11.47 18.01 -2.73
C ALA A 141 -10.78 16.65 -2.92
N MET A 142 -10.90 15.73 -1.96
CA MET A 142 -10.42 14.35 -2.11
C MET A 142 -11.21 13.56 -3.17
N ARG A 143 -12.45 13.96 -3.50
CA ARG A 143 -13.22 13.40 -4.61
C ARG A 143 -12.54 13.64 -5.96
N ASP A 144 -11.82 14.75 -6.08
CA ASP A 144 -11.12 15.15 -7.30
C ASP A 144 -9.75 14.45 -7.44
N PHE A 145 -9.57 13.27 -6.84
CA PHE A 145 -8.32 12.52 -6.89
C PHE A 145 -7.90 12.22 -8.35
N ALA A 146 -8.86 11.97 -9.24
CA ALA A 146 -8.59 11.68 -10.66
C ALA A 146 -8.03 12.91 -11.39
N GLU A 147 -8.62 14.08 -11.15
CA GLU A 147 -8.14 15.36 -11.69
C GLU A 147 -6.78 15.74 -11.10
N THR A 148 -6.60 15.52 -9.80
CA THR A 148 -5.31 15.69 -9.13
C THR A 148 -4.24 14.79 -9.76
N ALA A 149 -4.57 13.53 -10.05
CA ALA A 149 -3.67 12.56 -10.68
C ALA A 149 -3.32 12.88 -12.13
N LYS A 150 -4.14 13.67 -12.84
CA LYS A 150 -3.81 14.18 -14.18
C LYS A 150 -2.76 15.29 -14.12
N ARG A 151 -2.85 16.15 -13.10
CA ARG A 151 -1.94 17.30 -12.88
C ARG A 151 -0.61 16.90 -12.22
N ARG A 152 -0.62 15.88 -11.37
CA ARG A 152 0.57 15.35 -10.69
C ARG A 152 1.17 14.16 -11.45
N ASP A 153 2.49 14.01 -11.36
CA ASP A 153 3.17 12.81 -11.87
C ASP A 153 2.89 11.63 -10.93
N VAL A 154 2.01 10.71 -11.35
CA VAL A 154 1.70 9.49 -10.61
C VAL A 154 2.58 8.36 -11.15
N ARG A 155 3.66 8.05 -10.43
CA ARG A 155 4.60 6.99 -10.80
C ARG A 155 4.11 5.61 -10.32
N SER A 156 3.06 5.10 -10.95
CA SER A 156 2.50 3.77 -10.67
C SER A 156 2.14 3.03 -11.96
N PRO A 157 2.26 1.69 -12.03
CA PRO A 157 1.72 0.88 -13.13
C PRO A 157 0.23 1.12 -13.41
N SER A 158 -0.53 1.54 -12.39
CA SER A 158 -1.97 1.84 -12.48
C SER A 158 -2.30 3.32 -12.76
N ALA A 159 -1.31 4.18 -13.07
CA ALA A 159 -1.53 5.62 -13.19
C ALA A 159 -2.64 6.00 -14.20
N LYS A 160 -2.71 5.30 -15.34
CA LYS A 160 -3.77 5.49 -16.35
C LYS A 160 -5.17 5.23 -15.78
N GLN A 161 -5.30 4.22 -14.92
CA GLN A 161 -6.58 3.89 -14.29
C GLN A 161 -7.00 4.92 -13.25
N VAL A 162 -6.06 5.39 -12.41
CA VAL A 162 -6.35 6.42 -11.41
C VAL A 162 -6.87 7.69 -12.06
N ARG A 163 -6.29 8.08 -13.21
CA ARG A 163 -6.72 9.26 -14.00
C ARG A 163 -8.12 9.13 -14.60
N ARG A 164 -8.70 7.91 -14.66
CA ARG A 164 -10.06 7.67 -15.15
C ARG A 164 -11.13 7.84 -14.06
N GLY A 165 -10.75 7.89 -12.79
CA GLY A 165 -11.68 7.87 -11.66
C GLY A 165 -12.05 6.46 -11.23
N LEU A 166 -13.08 6.34 -10.37
CA LEU A 166 -13.61 5.06 -9.92
C LEU A 166 -14.48 4.43 -11.00
N TYR A 167 -14.38 3.12 -11.15
CA TYR A 167 -15.17 2.36 -12.10
C TYR A 167 -15.34 0.94 -11.62
N ARG A 168 -16.41 0.28 -12.08
CA ARG A 168 -16.74 -1.10 -11.72
C ARG A 168 -16.12 -2.17 -12.63
N GLU A 169 -15.50 -1.76 -13.74
CA GLU A 169 -14.82 -2.70 -14.65
C GLU A 169 -13.74 -3.52 -13.93
N GLY A 170 -13.85 -4.84 -14.04
CA GLY A 170 -12.93 -5.78 -13.38
C GLY A 170 -13.16 -5.90 -11.87
N MET A 171 -14.40 -5.71 -11.39
CA MET A 171 -14.86 -6.22 -10.11
C MET A 171 -15.73 -7.46 -10.35
N GLY A 172 -15.34 -8.61 -9.80
CA GLY A 172 -16.20 -9.82 -9.72
C GLY A 172 -15.91 -10.93 -10.71
#